data_AF-A0AAV4ZM02-F1
#
_entry.id   AF-A0AAV4ZM02-F1
#
_cell.length_a   1.000
_cell.length_b   1.000
_cell.length_c   1.000
_cell.angle_alpha   90.00
_cell.angle_beta   90.00
_cell.angle_gamma   90.00
#
_symmetry.space_group_name_H-M   'P 1'
#
loop_
_entity.id
_entity.type
_entity.pdbx_description
1 polymer ?
#
loop_
_entity_poly.entity_id
_entity_poly.type
_entity_poly.pdbx_seq_one_letter_code
_entity_poly.pdbx_strand_id
1 'polypeptide(L)'
;MADVDALLGTIEAIDGRVIAGWACMRRPDGSERPAILEVRADDVLVFRFVAGAVREDVRARGACGILRTGFRLDHGFPVGTKIALHSAETGAPLGTARYVAPSRPPRIGLIAPARDEAPYLLEWLAYHRTRGIARFFIADNGGADATSDLLRRLDRAGIVTRYDYLGRSYFQTAFYAETVARPEVRETCDLLAALDCDEFLVPTNGRPIPETLGELCADGAVSALALNWANYGSAGRAEHDSGRLVIEQYDRRAVELNPLNNHIKSVFRPERFRGFGVNVHAIDMDYGLYRAASGAAAEWDVAYAARGITRVPDWTNLRVNHYSTKSRSAFVRRKLQGPAADRATSEALRRHADYFALHDTNDVQDPVDPAVIAETRAEIARIEALIAEA
;
A
#
# COMPACT_ATOMS: atom_id res chain seq x y z
N MET A 1 -2.59 -26.45 -52.34
CA MET A 1 -2.48 -26.00 -50.94
C MET A 1 -3.87 -26.07 -50.34
N ALA A 2 -4.05 -26.80 -49.24
CA ALA A 2 -5.34 -26.81 -48.55
C ALA A 2 -5.69 -25.37 -48.15
N ASP A 3 -6.91 -24.95 -48.46
CA ASP A 3 -7.40 -23.61 -48.17
C ASP A 3 -7.70 -23.54 -46.67
N VAL A 4 -6.84 -22.84 -45.93
CA VAL A 4 -6.81 -22.88 -44.45
C VAL A 4 -7.63 -21.72 -43.92
N ASP A 5 -8.47 -21.97 -42.90
CA ASP A 5 -9.25 -20.93 -42.23
C ASP A 5 -8.34 -19.75 -41.81
N ALA A 6 -8.76 -18.52 -42.12
CA ALA A 6 -8.06 -17.30 -41.75
C ALA A 6 -8.47 -16.87 -40.34
N LEU A 7 -7.49 -16.58 -39.48
CA LEU A 7 -7.75 -15.98 -38.17
C LEU A 7 -8.02 -14.48 -38.32
N LEU A 8 -9.13 -14.02 -37.77
CA LEU A 8 -9.49 -12.62 -37.63
C LEU A 8 -9.61 -12.25 -36.16
N GLY A 9 -9.22 -11.04 -35.81
CA GLY A 9 -9.45 -10.53 -34.47
C GLY A 9 -8.48 -9.45 -34.06
N THR A 10 -8.62 -9.01 -32.83
CA THR A 10 -7.71 -8.05 -32.22
C THR A 10 -7.65 -8.25 -30.71
N ILE A 11 -6.52 -7.86 -30.12
CA ILE A 11 -6.35 -7.75 -28.69
C ILE A 11 -6.71 -6.32 -28.31
N GLU A 12 -7.67 -6.14 -27.41
CA GLU A 12 -8.17 -4.83 -27.01
C GLU A 12 -7.58 -4.35 -25.68
N ALA A 13 -7.23 -5.29 -24.78
CA ALA A 13 -6.64 -4.98 -23.48
C ALA A 13 -5.62 -6.04 -23.04
N ILE A 14 -4.47 -5.57 -22.57
CA ILE A 14 -3.47 -6.33 -21.79
C ILE A 14 -2.97 -5.38 -20.70
N ASP A 15 -3.43 -5.55 -19.46
CA ASP A 15 -3.15 -4.61 -18.35
C ASP A 15 -2.60 -5.29 -17.08
N GLY A 16 -2.09 -6.53 -17.23
CA GLY A 16 -1.49 -7.29 -16.12
C GLY A 16 -2.48 -7.95 -15.19
N ARG A 17 -3.78 -7.84 -15.47
CA ARG A 17 -4.85 -8.58 -14.80
C ARG A 17 -5.84 -9.16 -15.79
N VAL A 18 -5.97 -8.54 -16.96
CA VAL A 18 -6.94 -8.90 -17.98
C VAL A 18 -6.23 -9.02 -19.31
N ILE A 19 -6.53 -10.10 -20.03
CA ILE A 19 -6.36 -10.19 -21.48
C ILE A 19 -7.75 -10.25 -22.10
N ALA A 20 -8.11 -9.25 -22.91
CA ALA A 20 -9.42 -9.20 -23.55
C ALA A 20 -9.34 -8.76 -25.01
N GLY A 21 -10.34 -9.17 -25.77
CA GLY A 21 -10.45 -8.86 -27.19
C GLY A 21 -11.53 -9.69 -27.86
N TRP A 22 -11.38 -9.87 -29.17
CA TRP A 22 -12.25 -10.76 -29.94
C TRP A 22 -11.46 -11.48 -31.03
N ALA A 23 -11.92 -12.69 -31.40
CA ALA A 23 -11.37 -13.46 -32.51
C ALA A 23 -12.40 -14.43 -33.12
N CYS A 24 -12.29 -14.67 -34.42
CA CYS A 24 -13.04 -15.69 -35.14
C CYS A 24 -12.21 -16.30 -36.29
N MET A 25 -12.55 -17.52 -36.70
CA MET A 25 -11.98 -18.16 -37.89
C MET A 25 -12.93 -17.95 -39.07
N ARG A 26 -12.40 -17.46 -40.19
CA ARG A 26 -13.13 -17.33 -41.46
C ARG A 26 -12.69 -18.42 -42.43
N ARG A 27 -13.66 -19.20 -42.89
CA ARG A 27 -13.45 -20.25 -43.88
C ARG A 27 -13.36 -19.66 -45.29
N PRO A 28 -12.81 -20.41 -46.26
CA PRO A 28 -12.76 -19.99 -47.66
C PRO A 28 -14.13 -19.70 -48.29
N ASP A 29 -15.18 -20.39 -47.83
CA ASP A 29 -16.57 -20.18 -48.26
C ASP A 29 -17.21 -18.91 -47.66
N GLY A 30 -16.45 -18.14 -46.86
CA GLY A 30 -16.89 -16.92 -46.19
C GLY A 30 -17.64 -17.17 -44.88
N SER A 31 -17.93 -18.42 -44.51
CA SER A 31 -18.54 -18.74 -43.22
C SER A 31 -17.56 -18.53 -42.06
N GLU A 32 -18.08 -18.19 -40.89
CA GLU A 32 -17.26 -17.87 -39.72
C GLU A 32 -17.69 -18.64 -38.49
N ARG A 33 -16.73 -18.87 -37.60
CA ARG A 33 -16.91 -19.59 -36.35
C ARG A 33 -16.00 -19.03 -35.25
N PRO A 34 -16.32 -19.26 -33.96
CA PRO A 34 -15.43 -18.89 -32.86
C PRO A 34 -14.03 -19.48 -33.04
N ALA A 35 -12.99 -18.71 -32.71
CA ALA A 35 -11.61 -19.18 -32.74
C ALA A 35 -11.23 -19.88 -31.44
N ILE A 36 -10.40 -20.92 -31.55
CA ILE A 36 -9.68 -21.49 -30.40
C ILE A 36 -8.31 -20.80 -30.31
N LEU A 37 -8.04 -20.16 -29.19
CA LEU A 37 -6.83 -19.37 -28.96
C LEU A 37 -5.92 -20.04 -27.93
N GLU A 38 -4.61 -19.89 -28.14
CA GLU A 38 -3.56 -20.18 -27.16
C GLU A 38 -2.93 -18.88 -26.68
N VAL A 39 -2.72 -18.75 -25.37
CA VAL A 39 -1.90 -17.69 -24.78
C VAL A 39 -0.55 -18.26 -24.41
N ARG A 40 0.51 -17.63 -24.90
CA ARG A 40 1.89 -17.93 -24.52
C ARG A 40 2.49 -16.77 -23.75
N ALA A 41 3.11 -17.07 -22.61
CA ALA A 41 3.89 -16.12 -21.82
C ALA A 41 5.36 -16.52 -21.91
N ASP A 42 6.20 -15.63 -22.44
CA ASP A 42 7.62 -15.90 -22.70
C ASP A 42 7.82 -17.24 -23.44
N ASP A 43 6.99 -17.44 -24.47
CA ASP A 43 6.91 -18.60 -25.36
C ASP A 43 6.38 -19.92 -24.73
N VAL A 44 6.07 -19.93 -23.42
CA VAL A 44 5.44 -21.03 -22.71
C VAL A 44 3.91 -20.98 -22.84
N LEU A 45 3.27 -22.08 -23.25
CA LEU A 45 1.81 -22.17 -23.32
C LEU A 45 1.17 -22.13 -21.92
N VAL A 46 0.29 -21.16 -21.68
CA VAL A 46 -0.39 -20.95 -20.39
C VAL A 46 -1.88 -21.29 -20.47
N PHE A 47 -2.55 -20.84 -21.53
CA PHE A 47 -3.98 -21.06 -21.71
C PHE A 47 -4.30 -21.56 -23.12
N ARG A 48 -5.35 -22.38 -23.22
CA ARG A 48 -6.05 -22.68 -24.45
C ARG A 48 -7.55 -22.53 -24.20
N PHE A 49 -8.25 -21.71 -25.00
CA PHE A 49 -9.65 -21.38 -24.77
C PHE A 49 -10.39 -21.02 -26.06
N VAL A 50 -11.73 -20.98 -26.02
CA VAL A 50 -12.58 -20.56 -27.15
C VAL A 50 -12.99 -19.10 -26.97
N ALA A 51 -12.84 -18.29 -28.02
CA ALA A 51 -13.34 -16.91 -28.06
C ALA A 51 -14.88 -16.89 -28.23
N GLY A 52 -15.59 -17.27 -27.16
CA GLY A 52 -17.02 -17.58 -27.20
C GLY A 52 -17.96 -16.57 -26.54
N ALA A 53 -17.45 -15.45 -26.02
CA ALA A 53 -18.28 -14.41 -25.39
C ALA A 53 -19.05 -13.61 -26.46
N VAL A 54 -20.24 -13.11 -26.09
CA VAL A 54 -21.09 -12.31 -27.00
C VAL A 54 -20.51 -10.90 -27.16
N ARG A 55 -20.35 -10.46 -28.42
CA ARG A 55 -19.84 -9.12 -28.80
C ARG A 55 -20.69 -8.51 -29.91
N GLU A 56 -21.82 -7.92 -29.53
CA GLU A 56 -22.74 -7.25 -30.47
C GLU A 56 -22.08 -6.07 -31.19
N ASP A 57 -21.18 -5.37 -30.50
CA ASP A 57 -20.40 -4.26 -31.04
C ASP A 57 -19.45 -4.68 -32.16
N VAL A 58 -18.83 -5.86 -32.06
CA VAL A 58 -17.95 -6.43 -33.10
C VAL A 58 -18.74 -6.74 -34.36
N ARG A 59 -19.94 -7.33 -34.20
CA ARG A 59 -20.86 -7.59 -35.31
C ARG A 59 -21.38 -6.30 -35.94
N ALA A 60 -21.75 -5.31 -35.12
CA ALA A 60 -22.26 -4.02 -35.60
C ALA A 60 -21.23 -3.26 -36.45
N ARG A 61 -19.93 -3.43 -36.17
CA ARG A 61 -18.82 -2.88 -36.96
C ARG A 61 -18.51 -3.68 -38.24
N GLY A 62 -19.16 -4.83 -38.46
CA GLY A 62 -18.92 -5.70 -39.61
C GLY A 62 -17.57 -6.44 -39.57
N ALA A 63 -16.91 -6.52 -38.40
CA ALA A 63 -15.59 -7.13 -38.28
C ALA A 63 -15.64 -8.67 -38.33
N CYS A 64 -16.74 -9.25 -37.83
CA CYS A 64 -17.10 -10.67 -37.96
C CYS A 64 -18.65 -10.76 -38.01
N GLY A 65 -19.19 -11.66 -38.82
CA GLY A 65 -20.61 -11.98 -39.02
C GLY A 65 -21.26 -12.83 -37.92
N ILE A 66 -20.48 -13.38 -36.99
CA ILE A 66 -20.98 -14.11 -35.82
C ILE A 66 -20.90 -13.29 -34.52
N LEU A 67 -21.82 -13.55 -33.59
CA LEU A 67 -21.92 -12.84 -32.31
C LEU A 67 -20.94 -13.33 -31.24
N ARG A 68 -20.61 -14.63 -31.24
CA ARG A 68 -19.76 -15.25 -30.22
C ARG A 68 -18.31 -15.24 -30.67
N THR A 69 -17.63 -14.16 -30.36
CA THR A 69 -16.24 -13.90 -30.79
C THR A 69 -15.40 -13.28 -29.69
N GLY A 70 -16.00 -12.86 -28.58
CA GLY A 70 -15.30 -12.19 -27.50
C GLY A 70 -14.50 -13.15 -26.63
N PHE A 71 -13.47 -12.61 -26.00
CA PHE A 71 -12.76 -13.30 -24.93
C PHE A 71 -12.33 -12.33 -23.84
N ARG A 72 -12.26 -12.86 -22.62
CA ARG A 72 -11.72 -12.20 -21.45
C ARG A 72 -11.09 -13.26 -20.56
N LEU A 73 -9.82 -13.11 -20.25
CA LEU A 73 -9.09 -13.91 -19.28
C LEU A 73 -8.66 -13.00 -18.15
N ASP A 74 -9.13 -13.28 -16.93
CA ASP A 74 -8.70 -12.57 -15.73
C ASP A 74 -7.45 -13.29 -15.15
N HIS A 75 -6.29 -13.02 -15.75
CA HIS A 75 -5.00 -13.56 -15.32
C HIS A 75 -3.91 -12.49 -15.34
N GLY A 76 -3.06 -12.50 -14.31
CA GLY A 76 -1.94 -11.59 -14.20
C GLY A 76 -0.63 -12.17 -14.71
N PHE A 77 0.20 -11.31 -15.31
CA PHE A 77 1.54 -11.64 -15.77
C PHE A 77 2.57 -10.72 -15.12
N PRO A 78 3.81 -11.18 -14.88
CA PRO A 78 4.91 -10.31 -14.45
C PRO A 78 5.17 -9.19 -15.46
N VAL A 79 5.57 -8.01 -14.98
CA VAL A 79 5.94 -6.89 -15.86
C VAL A 79 7.09 -7.29 -16.78
N GLY A 80 6.98 -6.90 -18.05
CA GLY A 80 7.96 -7.21 -19.08
C GLY A 80 7.72 -8.54 -19.79
N THR A 81 6.85 -9.41 -19.24
CA THR A 81 6.46 -10.68 -19.88
C THR A 81 5.91 -10.43 -21.27
N LYS A 82 6.45 -11.16 -22.24
CA LYS A 82 5.95 -11.19 -23.62
C LYS A 82 4.74 -12.12 -23.66
N ILE A 83 3.57 -11.55 -23.96
CA ILE A 83 2.32 -12.27 -24.13
C ILE A 83 2.02 -12.37 -25.62
N ALA A 84 1.87 -13.58 -26.13
CA ALA A 84 1.52 -13.84 -27.51
C ALA A 84 0.24 -14.68 -27.59
N LEU A 85 -0.70 -14.28 -28.45
CA LEU A 85 -1.93 -15.02 -28.72
C LEU A 85 -1.88 -15.61 -30.12
N HIS A 86 -2.21 -16.89 -30.24
CA HIS A 86 -2.18 -17.64 -31.49
C HIS A 86 -3.47 -18.44 -31.67
N SER A 87 -3.84 -18.72 -32.92
CA SER A 87 -4.80 -19.79 -33.20
C SER A 87 -4.22 -21.13 -32.78
N ALA A 88 -4.95 -21.87 -31.94
CA ALA A 88 -4.60 -23.23 -31.56
C ALA A 88 -4.63 -24.22 -32.74
N GLU A 89 -5.34 -23.84 -33.81
CA GLU A 89 -5.63 -24.70 -34.96
C GLU A 89 -4.63 -24.47 -36.11
N THR A 90 -4.30 -23.20 -36.38
CA THR A 90 -3.45 -22.83 -37.52
C THR A 90 -2.08 -22.30 -37.11
N GLY A 91 -1.87 -21.99 -35.83
CA GLY A 91 -0.68 -21.31 -35.32
C GLY A 91 -0.60 -19.82 -35.69
N ALA A 92 -1.56 -19.31 -36.49
CA ALA A 92 -1.57 -17.92 -36.94
C ALA A 92 -1.59 -16.96 -35.74
N PRO A 93 -0.73 -15.93 -35.73
CA PRO A 93 -0.67 -14.98 -34.63
C PRO A 93 -1.88 -14.05 -34.67
N LEU A 94 -2.53 -13.88 -33.52
CA LEU A 94 -3.50 -12.80 -33.31
C LEU A 94 -2.80 -11.49 -32.97
N GLY A 95 -1.72 -11.57 -32.20
CA GLY A 95 -0.92 -10.43 -31.78
C GLY A 95 0.07 -10.80 -30.68
N THR A 96 1.06 -9.92 -30.49
CA THR A 96 2.00 -9.99 -29.37
C THR A 96 1.99 -8.64 -28.66
N ALA A 97 2.02 -8.66 -27.33
CA ALA A 97 2.30 -7.48 -26.53
C ALA A 97 3.31 -7.83 -25.44
N ARG A 98 4.03 -6.83 -24.95
CA ARG A 98 4.68 -6.94 -23.64
C ARG A 98 3.72 -6.37 -22.62
N TYR A 99 3.53 -7.07 -21.50
CA TYR A 99 2.89 -6.42 -20.38
C TYR A 99 3.82 -5.30 -19.87
N VAL A 100 3.32 -4.07 -19.95
CA VAL A 100 4.00 -2.87 -19.45
C VAL A 100 3.29 -2.47 -18.16
N ALA A 101 4.06 -2.21 -17.10
CA ALA A 101 3.54 -1.65 -15.86
C ALA A 101 2.70 -0.39 -16.14
N PRO A 102 1.79 0.02 -15.24
CA PRO A 102 1.10 1.30 -15.35
C PRO A 102 2.10 2.43 -15.66
N SER A 103 1.79 3.25 -16.67
CA SER A 103 2.66 4.33 -17.17
C SER A 103 2.90 5.48 -16.19
N ARG A 104 2.26 5.45 -15.02
CA ARG A 104 2.42 6.42 -13.93
C ARG A 104 2.67 5.68 -12.61
N PRO A 105 3.44 6.29 -11.69
CA PRO A 105 3.51 5.79 -10.32
C PRO A 105 2.10 5.68 -9.69
N PRO A 106 1.88 4.68 -8.80
CA PRO A 106 0.63 4.54 -8.07
C PRO A 106 0.35 5.76 -7.20
N ARG A 107 -0.91 6.17 -7.13
CA ARG A 107 -1.42 7.12 -6.14
C ARG A 107 -1.57 6.38 -4.82
N ILE A 108 -0.88 6.87 -3.80
CA ILE A 108 -0.86 6.24 -2.47
C ILE A 108 -1.68 7.10 -1.52
N GLY A 109 -2.55 6.46 -0.75
CA GLY A 109 -3.19 7.06 0.42
C GLY A 109 -2.66 6.47 1.72
N LEU A 110 -2.53 7.31 2.74
CA LEU A 110 -2.26 6.87 4.11
C LEU A 110 -3.54 6.87 4.92
N ILE A 111 -3.79 5.79 5.65
CA ILE A 111 -4.88 5.68 6.62
C ILE A 111 -4.26 5.56 8.02
N ALA A 112 -4.64 6.46 8.94
CA ALA A 112 -4.05 6.51 10.27
C ALA A 112 -5.07 6.96 11.33
N PRO A 113 -5.14 6.32 12.50
CA PRO A 113 -5.79 6.93 13.67
C PRO A 113 -4.86 7.98 14.28
N ALA A 114 -5.46 9.06 14.78
CA ALA A 114 -4.75 10.12 15.49
C ALA A 114 -5.43 10.39 16.84
N ARG A 115 -4.62 10.42 17.90
CA ARG A 115 -5.02 10.80 19.25
C ARG A 115 -3.80 11.35 19.99
N ASP A 116 -3.91 12.59 20.48
CA ASP A 116 -2.82 13.25 21.20
C ASP A 116 -1.50 13.32 20.39
N GLU A 117 -1.61 13.65 19.09
CA GLU A 117 -0.52 13.69 18.10
C GLU A 117 -0.18 15.12 17.65
N ALA A 118 -0.74 16.18 18.27
CA ALA A 118 -0.54 17.56 17.81
C ALA A 118 0.94 17.97 17.67
N PRO A 119 1.87 17.55 18.56
CA PRO A 119 3.29 17.87 18.42
C PRO A 119 3.98 17.20 17.22
N TYR A 120 3.41 16.11 16.69
CA TYR A 120 4.09 15.22 15.73
C TYR A 120 3.40 15.18 14.36
N LEU A 121 2.10 15.50 14.32
CA LEU A 121 1.26 15.30 13.14
C LEU A 121 1.74 16.10 11.93
N LEU A 122 2.19 17.35 12.13
CA LEU A 122 2.68 18.19 11.02
C LEU A 122 3.94 17.62 10.38
N GLU A 123 4.90 17.16 11.21
CA GLU A 123 6.10 16.50 10.70
C GLU A 123 5.76 15.22 9.95
N TRP A 124 4.88 14.40 10.53
CA TRP A 124 4.47 13.14 9.91
C TRP A 124 3.82 13.36 8.54
N LEU A 125 2.91 14.34 8.42
CA LEU A 125 2.29 14.71 7.14
C LEU A 125 3.32 15.27 6.16
N ALA A 126 4.15 16.21 6.61
CA ALA A 126 5.16 16.87 5.79
C ALA A 126 6.17 15.88 5.22
N TYR A 127 6.68 14.97 6.05
CA TYR A 127 7.60 13.92 5.63
C TYR A 127 6.98 13.10 4.50
N HIS A 128 5.79 12.51 4.73
CA HIS A 128 5.18 11.65 3.73
C HIS A 128 4.83 12.39 2.42
N ARG A 129 4.46 13.67 2.50
CA ARG A 129 4.24 14.54 1.34
C ARG A 129 5.50 14.76 0.51
N THR A 130 6.62 15.07 1.15
CA THR A 130 7.91 15.20 0.44
C THR A 130 8.39 13.88 -0.16
N ARG A 131 7.92 12.73 0.36
CA ARG A 131 8.20 11.39 -0.19
C ARG A 131 7.17 10.90 -1.21
N GLY A 132 6.27 11.77 -1.65
CA GLY A 132 5.36 11.51 -2.78
C GLY A 132 3.99 10.95 -2.39
N ILE A 133 3.64 10.94 -1.10
CA ILE A 133 2.31 10.56 -0.63
C ILE A 133 1.45 11.81 -0.43
N ALA A 134 0.36 11.91 -1.17
CA ALA A 134 -0.45 13.13 -1.20
C ALA A 134 -1.85 13.00 -0.59
N ARG A 135 -2.29 11.78 -0.24
CA ARG A 135 -3.64 11.53 0.30
C ARG A 135 -3.53 10.99 1.72
N PHE A 136 -4.27 11.60 2.63
CA PHE A 136 -4.26 11.27 4.05
C PHE A 136 -5.69 11.16 4.54
N PHE A 137 -6.07 10.01 5.05
CA PHE A 137 -7.38 9.76 5.64
C PHE A 137 -7.17 9.48 7.13
N ILE A 138 -7.55 10.43 7.97
CA ILE A 138 -7.19 10.43 9.38
C ILE A 138 -8.43 10.28 10.23
N ALA A 139 -8.46 9.24 11.07
CA ALA A 139 -9.49 9.10 12.10
C ALA A 139 -9.10 9.93 13.33
N ASP A 140 -9.86 10.99 13.58
CA ASP A 140 -9.73 11.81 14.78
C ASP A 140 -10.40 11.12 15.97
N ASN A 141 -9.59 10.60 16.88
CA ASN A 141 -10.03 9.93 18.10
C ASN A 141 -9.92 10.84 19.34
N GLY A 142 -9.84 12.16 19.13
CA GLY A 142 -9.81 13.14 20.21
C GLY A 142 -8.52 13.07 21.00
N GLY A 143 -8.63 13.31 22.30
CA GLY A 143 -7.48 13.49 23.18
C GLY A 143 -7.67 14.67 24.13
N ALA A 144 -6.60 15.04 24.81
CA ALA A 144 -6.51 16.21 25.66
C ALA A 144 -5.72 17.36 25.02
N ASP A 145 -5.03 17.12 23.89
CA ASP A 145 -4.25 18.15 23.20
C ASP A 145 -4.99 18.80 22.02
N ALA A 146 -4.27 19.60 21.23
CA ALA A 146 -4.81 20.33 20.09
C ALA A 146 -5.00 19.48 18.80
N THR A 147 -4.91 18.15 18.86
CA THR A 147 -4.93 17.27 17.67
C THR A 147 -6.20 17.47 16.85
N SER A 148 -7.37 17.46 17.50
CA SER A 148 -8.64 17.59 16.78
C SER A 148 -8.83 18.98 16.15
N ASP A 149 -8.35 20.03 16.80
CA ASP A 149 -8.35 21.39 16.22
C ASP A 149 -7.43 21.49 15.01
N LEU A 150 -6.24 20.92 15.11
CA LEU A 150 -5.28 20.85 14.01
C LEU A 150 -5.86 20.06 12.83
N LEU A 151 -6.43 18.88 13.08
CA LEU A 151 -7.08 18.05 12.05
C LEU A 151 -8.25 18.77 11.37
N ARG A 152 -9.07 19.53 12.12
CA ARG A 152 -10.13 20.37 11.53
C ARG A 152 -9.58 21.40 10.55
N ARG A 153 -8.47 22.06 10.89
CA ARG A 153 -7.84 23.07 10.02
C ARG A 153 -7.21 22.42 8.80
N LEU A 154 -6.51 21.30 8.98
CA LEU A 154 -5.92 20.52 7.88
C LEU A 154 -6.99 20.00 6.90
N ASP A 155 -8.16 19.58 7.40
CA ASP A 155 -9.29 19.12 6.59
C ASP A 155 -9.90 20.26 5.77
N ARG A 156 -10.11 21.44 6.39
CA ARG A 156 -10.55 22.65 5.66
C ARG A 156 -9.58 23.10 4.58
N ALA A 157 -8.28 22.97 4.84
CA ALA A 157 -7.22 23.27 3.88
C ALA A 157 -7.08 22.19 2.78
N GLY A 158 -7.85 21.09 2.84
CA GLY A 158 -7.79 19.99 1.87
C GLY A 158 -6.50 19.16 1.94
N ILE A 159 -5.75 19.24 3.05
CA ILE A 159 -4.48 18.53 3.24
C ILE A 159 -4.73 17.10 3.70
N VAL A 160 -5.76 16.90 4.52
CA VAL A 160 -6.23 15.59 4.97
C VAL A 160 -7.72 15.47 4.71
N THR A 161 -8.23 14.26 4.72
CA THR A 161 -9.65 13.97 4.94
C THR A 161 -9.80 13.47 6.37
N ARG A 162 -10.46 14.26 7.21
CA ARG A 162 -10.73 13.93 8.62
C ARG A 162 -12.00 13.11 8.74
N TYR A 163 -11.94 12.01 9.48
CA TYR A 163 -13.11 11.27 9.91
C TYR A 163 -13.27 11.37 11.43
N ASP A 164 -14.49 11.67 11.87
CA ASP A 164 -14.81 11.84 13.28
C ASP A 164 -15.03 10.48 13.96
N TYR A 165 -14.09 10.10 14.83
CA TYR A 165 -14.18 8.93 15.72
C TYR A 165 -14.12 9.34 17.19
N LEU A 166 -14.51 10.57 17.52
CA LEU A 166 -14.43 11.09 18.89
C LEU A 166 -15.20 10.18 19.87
N GLY A 167 -14.55 9.84 20.99
CA GLY A 167 -15.13 9.03 22.06
C GLY A 167 -15.30 7.54 21.76
N ARG A 168 -14.86 7.05 20.58
CA ARG A 168 -14.94 5.64 20.23
C ARG A 168 -13.75 4.85 20.76
N SER A 169 -14.00 3.63 21.24
CA SER A 169 -12.96 2.67 21.64
C SER A 169 -12.91 1.50 20.66
N TYR A 170 -11.73 0.88 20.50
CA TYR A 170 -11.53 -0.29 19.63
C TYR A 170 -12.01 -0.11 18.18
N PHE A 171 -11.96 1.11 17.65
CA PHE A 171 -12.55 1.48 16.37
C PHE A 171 -11.62 1.27 15.17
N GLN A 172 -10.33 1.02 15.36
CA GLN A 172 -9.33 1.09 14.29
C GLN A 172 -9.65 0.14 13.12
N THR A 173 -10.07 -1.10 13.42
CA THR A 173 -10.51 -2.07 12.40
C THR A 173 -11.73 -1.57 11.62
N ALA A 174 -12.72 -0.98 12.31
CA ALA A 174 -13.91 -0.42 11.69
C ALA A 174 -13.56 0.80 10.84
N PHE A 175 -12.69 1.69 11.34
CA PHE A 175 -12.18 2.84 10.60
C PHE A 175 -11.52 2.43 9.30
N TYR A 176 -10.63 1.46 9.33
CA TYR A 176 -9.97 0.99 8.11
C TYR A 176 -10.97 0.38 7.12
N ALA A 177 -11.90 -0.47 7.59
CA ALA A 177 -12.92 -1.06 6.72
C ALA A 177 -13.85 0.00 6.10
N GLU A 178 -14.36 0.92 6.91
CA GLU A 178 -15.21 2.03 6.47
C GLU A 178 -14.47 2.95 5.48
N THR A 179 -13.19 3.24 5.74
CA THR A 179 -12.35 4.07 4.87
C THR A 179 -12.11 3.40 3.53
N VAL A 180 -11.74 2.11 3.52
CA VAL A 180 -11.50 1.36 2.29
C VAL A 180 -12.79 1.21 1.47
N ALA A 181 -13.97 1.19 2.10
CA ALA A 181 -15.25 1.08 1.41
C ALA A 181 -15.70 2.39 0.72
N ARG A 182 -15.09 3.53 1.05
CA ARG A 182 -15.47 4.84 0.51
C ARG A 182 -15.11 4.99 -0.98
N PRO A 183 -16.05 5.45 -1.83
CA PRO A 183 -15.77 5.70 -3.25
C PRO A 183 -14.62 6.69 -3.45
N GLU A 184 -14.58 7.78 -2.68
CA GLU A 184 -13.53 8.79 -2.79
C GLU A 184 -12.13 8.23 -2.52
N VAL A 185 -12.01 7.19 -1.69
CA VAL A 185 -10.76 6.48 -1.43
C VAL A 185 -10.42 5.56 -2.60
N ARG A 186 -11.35 4.70 -3.01
CA ARG A 186 -11.14 3.70 -4.09
C ARG A 186 -10.88 4.33 -5.45
N GLU A 187 -11.47 5.49 -5.73
CA GLU A 187 -11.31 6.20 -7.01
C GLU A 187 -9.99 6.98 -7.06
N THR A 188 -9.46 7.38 -5.90
CA THR A 188 -8.30 8.28 -5.83
C THR A 188 -7.00 7.63 -5.38
N CYS A 189 -7.04 6.41 -4.84
CA CYS A 189 -5.89 5.66 -4.38
C CYS A 189 -5.77 4.33 -5.11
N ASP A 190 -4.60 4.07 -5.71
CA ASP A 190 -4.27 2.77 -6.30
C ASP A 190 -3.70 1.81 -5.24
N LEU A 191 -3.10 2.39 -4.17
CA LEU A 191 -2.59 1.70 -2.99
C LEU A 191 -2.96 2.49 -1.72
N LEU A 192 -3.18 1.78 -0.63
CA LEU A 192 -3.31 2.34 0.72
C LEU A 192 -2.22 1.80 1.62
N ALA A 193 -1.67 2.66 2.48
CA ALA A 193 -0.75 2.31 3.54
C ALA A 193 -1.43 2.54 4.89
N ALA A 194 -1.51 1.49 5.72
CA ALA A 194 -2.02 1.59 7.08
C ALA A 194 -0.85 1.83 8.04
N LEU A 195 -0.70 3.07 8.53
CA LEU A 195 0.38 3.49 9.43
C LEU A 195 -0.19 4.25 10.62
N ASP A 196 0.53 4.24 11.73
CA ASP A 196 0.27 5.11 12.87
C ASP A 196 1.04 6.45 12.71
N CYS A 197 0.63 7.50 13.41
CA CYS A 197 1.25 8.84 13.32
C CYS A 197 2.69 8.91 13.89
N ASP A 198 3.21 7.79 14.42
CA ASP A 198 4.60 7.64 14.85
C ASP A 198 5.43 6.70 13.95
N GLU A 199 4.90 6.35 12.78
CA GLU A 199 5.50 5.45 11.80
C GLU A 199 5.77 6.15 10.47
N PHE A 200 7.00 6.04 9.98
CA PHE A 200 7.46 6.71 8.76
C PHE A 200 7.84 5.67 7.72
N LEU A 201 7.21 5.71 6.54
CA LEU A 201 7.57 4.83 5.43
C LEU A 201 8.84 5.35 4.76
N VAL A 202 9.92 4.59 4.85
CA VAL A 202 11.26 5.01 4.40
C VAL A 202 11.74 4.14 3.23
N PRO A 203 12.09 4.74 2.07
CA PRO A 203 12.77 4.01 1.01
C PRO A 203 14.24 3.79 1.37
N THR A 204 14.68 2.54 1.26
CA THR A 204 16.07 2.12 1.54
C THR A 204 16.90 1.96 0.27
N ASN A 205 16.25 1.99 -0.89
CA ASN A 205 16.89 1.89 -2.21
C ASN A 205 17.21 3.26 -2.85
N GLY A 206 16.99 4.37 -2.12
CA GLY A 206 17.28 5.73 -2.61
C GLY A 206 16.29 6.28 -3.64
N ARG A 207 15.17 5.61 -3.90
CA ARG A 207 14.15 6.04 -4.87
C ARG A 207 12.88 6.56 -4.20
N PRO A 208 12.07 7.38 -4.89
CA PRO A 208 10.77 7.81 -4.37
C PRO A 208 9.87 6.61 -4.00
N ILE A 209 9.05 6.78 -2.95
CA ILE A 209 8.11 5.76 -2.48
C ILE A 209 7.15 5.32 -3.60
N PRO A 210 6.53 6.22 -4.39
CA PRO A 210 5.63 5.82 -5.48
C PRO A 210 6.30 4.92 -6.52
N GLU A 211 7.54 5.22 -6.90
CA GLU A 211 8.28 4.41 -7.88
C GLU A 211 8.59 3.02 -7.33
N THR A 212 9.10 2.95 -6.10
CA THR A 212 9.41 1.69 -5.44
C THR A 212 8.17 0.81 -5.25
N LEU A 213 7.05 1.39 -4.81
CA LEU A 213 5.78 0.67 -4.69
C LEU A 213 5.19 0.27 -6.05
N GLY A 214 5.36 1.11 -7.06
CA GLY A 214 4.95 0.82 -8.43
C GLY A 214 5.61 -0.45 -8.96
N GLU A 215 6.92 -0.62 -8.71
CA GLU A 215 7.67 -1.80 -9.10
C GLU A 215 7.32 -3.04 -8.26
N LEU A 216 7.26 -2.92 -6.93
CA LEU A 216 6.93 -4.04 -6.05
C LEU A 216 5.50 -4.57 -6.27
N CYS A 217 4.57 -3.71 -6.69
CA CYS A 217 3.19 -4.06 -6.96
C CYS A 217 2.86 -4.17 -8.46
N ALA A 218 3.88 -4.23 -9.32
CA ALA A 218 3.69 -4.24 -10.77
C ALA A 218 3.10 -5.56 -11.28
N ASP A 219 3.41 -6.66 -10.60
CA ASP A 219 2.69 -7.93 -10.74
C ASP A 219 1.27 -7.77 -10.18
N GLY A 220 0.27 -7.92 -11.06
CA GLY A 220 -1.15 -7.79 -10.71
C GLY A 220 -1.66 -8.83 -9.70
N ALA A 221 -0.90 -9.90 -9.46
CA ALA A 221 -1.15 -10.88 -8.41
C ALA A 221 -0.77 -10.36 -7.01
N VAL A 222 0.06 -9.32 -6.90
CA VAL A 222 0.44 -8.73 -5.61
C VAL A 222 -0.70 -7.86 -5.09
N SER A 223 -1.24 -8.27 -3.93
CA SER A 223 -2.35 -7.60 -3.25
C SER A 223 -1.88 -6.75 -2.08
N ALA A 224 -0.79 -7.14 -1.41
CA ALA A 224 -0.20 -6.38 -0.32
C ALA A 224 1.31 -6.58 -0.18
N LEU A 225 1.94 -5.62 0.49
CA LEU A 225 3.32 -5.64 0.94
C LEU A 225 3.36 -5.62 2.47
N ALA A 226 4.19 -6.51 3.04
CA ALA A 226 4.51 -6.58 4.46
C ALA A 226 5.81 -5.80 4.67
N LEU A 227 5.69 -4.64 5.32
CA LEU A 227 6.81 -3.74 5.53
C LEU A 227 7.21 -3.76 7.00
N ASN A 228 8.40 -4.31 7.27
CA ASN A 228 8.90 -4.48 8.62
C ASN A 228 9.23 -3.16 9.31
N TRP A 229 8.97 -3.11 10.61
CA TRP A 229 9.42 -2.02 11.45
C TRP A 229 10.95 -1.95 11.54
N ALA A 230 11.46 -0.74 11.69
CA ALA A 230 12.75 -0.43 12.28
C ALA A 230 12.48 0.39 13.53
N ASN A 231 12.63 -0.21 14.71
CA ASN A 231 12.23 0.40 15.97
C ASN A 231 13.29 1.38 16.47
N TYR A 232 12.91 2.65 16.63
CA TYR A 232 13.77 3.72 17.15
C TYR A 232 13.54 3.94 18.65
N GLY A 233 14.64 4.09 19.37
CA GLY A 233 14.65 4.47 20.78
C GLY A 233 14.68 5.99 20.98
N SER A 234 14.82 6.38 22.23
CA SER A 234 14.88 7.77 22.71
C SER A 234 16.16 8.51 22.32
N ALA A 235 17.14 7.82 21.73
CA ALA A 235 18.52 8.30 21.56
C ALA A 235 19.15 8.80 22.88
N GLY A 236 18.71 8.24 24.02
CA GLY A 236 19.14 8.65 25.36
C GLY A 236 18.55 9.98 25.84
N ARG A 237 17.55 10.54 25.13
CA ARG A 237 16.95 11.84 25.46
C ARG A 237 15.90 11.70 26.56
N ALA A 238 16.11 12.43 27.65
CA ALA A 238 15.12 12.56 28.72
C ALA A 238 13.91 13.40 28.28
N GLU A 239 14.16 14.49 27.55
CA GLU A 239 13.14 15.46 27.13
C GLU A 239 13.01 15.54 25.60
N HIS A 240 11.80 15.85 25.15
CA HIS A 240 11.52 16.14 23.74
C HIS A 240 11.83 17.61 23.43
N ASP A 241 12.61 17.85 22.38
CA ASP A 241 12.88 19.18 21.87
C ASP A 241 11.90 19.51 20.74
N SER A 242 10.94 20.41 20.99
CA SER A 242 9.94 20.83 20.02
C SER A 242 10.50 21.70 18.88
N GLY A 243 11.74 22.17 18.97
CA GLY A 243 12.44 22.85 17.87
C GLY A 243 13.03 21.88 16.84
N ARG A 244 13.10 20.58 17.18
CA ARG A 244 13.73 19.53 16.37
C ARG A 244 12.71 18.51 15.90
N LEU A 245 12.91 18.00 14.69
CA LEU A 245 12.05 16.94 14.16
C LEU A 245 12.27 15.63 14.94
N VAL A 246 11.25 14.79 15.03
CA VAL A 246 11.32 13.40 15.54
C VAL A 246 12.39 12.64 14.75
N ILE A 247 12.34 12.68 13.42
CA ILE A 247 13.31 12.01 12.54
C ILE A 247 14.75 12.53 12.68
N GLU A 248 14.91 13.75 13.21
CA GLU A 248 16.21 14.39 13.40
C GLU A 248 16.82 14.09 14.78
N GLN A 249 15.98 14.03 15.83
CA GLN A 249 16.48 13.94 17.21
C GLN A 249 16.54 12.52 17.76
N TYR A 250 15.76 11.59 17.20
CA TYR A 250 15.75 10.18 17.56
C TYR A 250 16.46 9.37 16.47
N ASP A 251 17.78 9.42 16.45
CA ASP A 251 18.63 8.85 15.40
C ASP A 251 19.21 7.48 15.77
N ARG A 252 18.67 6.82 16.79
CA ARG A 252 19.14 5.51 17.26
C ARG A 252 18.02 4.49 17.24
N ARG A 253 18.30 3.33 16.66
CA ARG A 253 17.35 2.23 16.54
C ARG A 253 17.92 0.90 17.00
N ALA A 254 17.05 -0.08 17.16
CA ALA A 254 17.43 -1.47 17.32
C ALA A 254 18.36 -1.98 16.21
N VAL A 255 19.18 -2.98 16.52
CA VAL A 255 19.80 -3.84 15.48
C VAL A 255 18.72 -4.50 14.63
N GLU A 256 19.05 -4.81 13.37
CA GLU A 256 18.08 -5.32 12.39
C GLU A 256 17.34 -6.57 12.87
N LEU A 257 18.06 -7.59 13.36
CA LEU A 257 17.47 -8.85 13.83
C LEU A 257 16.81 -8.77 15.21
N ASN A 258 16.54 -7.56 15.74
CA ASN A 258 15.76 -7.41 16.95
C ASN A 258 14.32 -7.90 16.69
N PRO A 259 13.74 -8.78 17.54
CA PRO A 259 12.40 -9.32 17.34
C PRO A 259 11.28 -8.28 17.22
N LEU A 260 11.46 -7.07 17.76
CA LEU A 260 10.49 -5.99 17.60
C LEU A 260 10.33 -5.60 16.11
N ASN A 261 11.39 -5.71 15.31
CA ASN A 261 11.39 -5.39 13.88
C ASN A 261 10.65 -6.42 13.02
N ASN A 262 10.33 -7.60 13.57
CA ASN A 262 9.55 -8.62 12.86
C ASN A 262 8.08 -8.21 12.65
N HIS A 263 7.60 -7.23 13.40
CA HIS A 263 6.27 -6.66 13.17
C HIS A 263 6.24 -5.89 11.85
N ILE A 264 5.09 -5.92 11.19
CA ILE A 264 4.88 -5.28 9.91
C ILE A 264 3.77 -4.24 9.98
N LYS A 265 3.83 -3.32 9.03
CA LYS A 265 2.68 -2.59 8.51
C LYS A 265 2.44 -2.92 7.05
N SER A 266 1.27 -2.53 6.57
CA SER A 266 0.73 -3.03 5.32
C SER A 266 0.52 -1.92 4.32
N VAL A 267 1.08 -2.10 3.12
CA VAL A 267 0.68 -1.36 1.92
C VAL A 267 -0.12 -2.31 1.04
N PHE A 268 -1.32 -1.93 0.61
CA PHE A 268 -2.23 -2.86 -0.02
C PHE A 268 -3.14 -2.20 -1.05
N ARG A 269 -3.73 -3.04 -1.90
CA ARG A 269 -4.70 -2.65 -2.91
C ARG A 269 -6.10 -2.56 -2.30
N PRO A 270 -6.79 -1.41 -2.34
CA PRO A 270 -8.10 -1.24 -1.72
C PRO A 270 -9.14 -2.26 -2.20
N GLU A 271 -9.09 -2.64 -3.47
CA GLU A 271 -10.01 -3.59 -4.08
C GLU A 271 -9.77 -5.05 -3.66
N ARG A 272 -8.67 -5.34 -2.95
CA ARG A 272 -8.30 -6.67 -2.45
C ARG A 272 -8.53 -6.83 -0.94
N PHE A 273 -8.85 -5.73 -0.25
CA PHE A 273 -9.00 -5.69 1.18
C PHE A 273 -10.31 -6.34 1.63
N ARG A 274 -10.21 -7.31 2.55
CA ARG A 274 -11.34 -7.98 3.19
C ARG A 274 -11.60 -7.46 4.60
N GLY A 275 -10.53 -7.14 5.34
CA GLY A 275 -10.63 -6.77 6.75
C GLY A 275 -9.33 -6.97 7.50
N PHE A 276 -9.44 -7.22 8.80
CA PHE A 276 -8.34 -7.63 9.67
C PHE A 276 -8.76 -8.85 10.46
N GLY A 277 -7.90 -9.88 10.49
CA GLY A 277 -8.20 -11.13 11.20
C GLY A 277 -8.08 -10.97 12.72
N VAL A 278 -6.86 -10.71 13.21
CA VAL A 278 -6.55 -10.71 14.66
C VAL A 278 -6.14 -9.33 15.17
N ASN A 279 -5.40 -8.56 14.38
CA ASN A 279 -5.01 -7.19 14.74
C ASN A 279 -4.83 -6.33 13.49
N VAL A 280 -4.44 -5.07 13.70
CA VAL A 280 -4.33 -4.04 12.67
C VAL A 280 -3.00 -4.03 11.90
N HIS A 281 -2.11 -4.98 12.16
CA HIS A 281 -0.76 -5.01 11.56
C HIS A 281 -0.77 -5.64 10.18
N ALA A 282 -1.42 -6.81 10.03
CA ALA A 282 -1.60 -7.49 8.76
C ALA A 282 -3.06 -7.45 8.30
N ILE A 283 -3.27 -7.14 7.03
CA ILE A 283 -4.61 -7.15 6.45
C ILE A 283 -5.02 -8.55 6.01
N ASP A 284 -6.31 -8.84 6.12
CA ASP A 284 -6.92 -9.96 5.43
C ASP A 284 -7.29 -9.54 4.00
N MET A 285 -6.95 -10.39 3.03
CA MET A 285 -7.23 -10.15 1.62
C MET A 285 -8.19 -11.21 1.06
N ASP A 286 -8.97 -10.84 0.05
CA ASP A 286 -9.83 -11.81 -0.64
C ASP A 286 -9.00 -12.81 -1.44
N TYR A 287 -7.93 -12.34 -2.11
CA TYR A 287 -7.00 -13.15 -2.89
C TYR A 287 -5.72 -12.39 -3.23
N GLY A 288 -4.73 -13.12 -3.75
CA GLY A 288 -3.45 -12.59 -4.24
C GLY A 288 -2.31 -12.76 -3.24
N LEU A 289 -1.17 -12.17 -3.57
CA LEU A 289 0.10 -12.38 -2.88
C LEU A 289 0.40 -11.27 -1.89
N TYR A 290 0.95 -11.68 -0.75
CA TYR A 290 1.57 -10.81 0.23
C TYR A 290 3.09 -10.90 0.08
N ARG A 291 3.74 -9.82 -0.33
CA ARG A 291 5.19 -9.80 -0.58
C ARG A 291 5.92 -9.02 0.52
N ALA A 292 7.18 -9.36 0.76
CA ALA A 292 8.07 -8.57 1.62
C ALA A 292 8.63 -7.36 0.85
N ALA A 293 9.39 -6.51 1.52
CA ALA A 293 10.00 -5.32 0.92
C ALA A 293 10.97 -5.65 -0.24
N SER A 294 11.57 -6.84 -0.27
CA SER A 294 12.38 -7.34 -1.39
C SER A 294 11.58 -7.70 -2.65
N GLY A 295 10.25 -7.85 -2.54
CA GLY A 295 9.39 -8.43 -3.59
C GLY A 295 9.30 -9.96 -3.52
N ALA A 296 10.03 -10.61 -2.63
CA ALA A 296 9.86 -12.03 -2.32
C ALA A 296 8.55 -12.28 -1.57
N ALA A 297 8.11 -13.54 -1.46
CA ALA A 297 6.97 -13.87 -0.60
C ALA A 297 7.28 -13.51 0.85
N ALA A 298 6.31 -12.93 1.57
CA ALA A 298 6.50 -12.62 2.98
C ALA A 298 6.70 -13.91 3.80
N GLU A 299 7.80 -13.98 4.54
CA GLU A 299 8.12 -15.12 5.41
C GLU A 299 7.47 -14.94 6.78
N TRP A 300 6.25 -15.44 6.93
CA TRP A 300 5.49 -15.32 8.18
C TRP A 300 6.02 -16.24 9.29
N ASP A 301 6.00 -15.75 10.53
CA ASP A 301 6.09 -16.62 11.69
C ASP A 301 4.79 -17.43 11.80
N VAL A 302 4.87 -18.76 11.77
CA VAL A 302 3.67 -19.63 11.72
C VAL A 302 2.75 -19.42 12.93
N ALA A 303 3.30 -19.15 14.11
CA ALA A 303 2.52 -18.95 15.33
C ALA A 303 1.90 -17.54 15.40
N TYR A 304 2.51 -16.57 14.72
CA TYR A 304 2.16 -15.15 14.86
C TYR A 304 1.81 -14.46 13.53
N ALA A 305 1.63 -15.20 12.44
CA ALA A 305 1.33 -14.67 11.11
C ALA A 305 0.11 -13.76 11.12
N ALA A 306 -0.97 -14.22 11.76
CA ALA A 306 -2.22 -13.45 11.89
C ALA A 306 -2.05 -12.15 12.70
N ARG A 307 -0.94 -12.01 13.45
CA ARG A 307 -0.58 -10.80 14.19
C ARG A 307 0.33 -9.86 13.43
N GLY A 308 0.64 -10.15 12.16
CA GLY A 308 1.55 -9.35 11.35
C GLY A 308 3.01 -9.48 11.79
N ILE A 309 3.45 -10.70 12.10
CA ILE A 309 4.84 -10.97 12.50
C ILE A 309 5.50 -11.88 11.46
N THR A 310 6.61 -11.42 10.89
CA THR A 310 7.48 -12.22 10.01
C THR A 310 8.53 -12.99 10.81
N ARG A 311 9.14 -14.00 10.21
CA ARG A 311 10.27 -14.75 10.82
C ARG A 311 11.50 -13.87 10.99
N VAL A 312 11.78 -13.07 9.95
CA VAL A 312 12.90 -12.14 9.88
C VAL A 312 12.42 -10.84 9.26
N PRO A 313 13.01 -9.70 9.63
CA PRO A 313 12.70 -8.43 8.98
C PRO A 313 13.32 -8.37 7.58
N ASP A 314 12.63 -7.71 6.65
CA ASP A 314 13.14 -7.39 5.32
C ASP A 314 13.02 -5.87 5.08
N TRP A 315 14.17 -5.22 4.93
CA TRP A 315 14.28 -3.77 4.66
C TRP A 315 14.87 -3.48 3.28
N THR A 316 14.83 -4.43 2.34
CA THR A 316 15.58 -4.35 1.06
C THR A 316 15.25 -3.09 0.23
N ASN A 317 13.96 -2.75 0.08
CA ASN A 317 13.54 -1.57 -0.69
C ASN A 317 12.79 -0.52 0.13
N LEU A 318 12.08 -0.95 1.18
CA LEU A 318 11.24 -0.13 2.03
C LEU A 318 11.33 -0.67 3.46
N ARG A 319 11.20 0.22 4.44
CA ARG A 319 10.97 -0.14 5.85
C ARG A 319 10.05 0.88 6.51
N VAL A 320 9.56 0.56 7.70
CA VAL A 320 8.76 1.49 8.51
C VAL A 320 9.55 1.90 9.74
N ASN A 321 10.08 3.11 9.77
CA ASN A 321 10.73 3.63 10.96
C ASN A 321 9.65 3.89 12.03
N HIS A 322 9.76 3.25 13.20
CA HIS A 322 8.77 3.35 14.27
C HIS A 322 9.34 4.08 15.48
N TYR A 323 8.78 5.24 15.80
CA TYR A 323 9.19 6.10 16.92
C TYR A 323 8.19 5.99 18.08
N SER A 324 8.03 4.76 18.60
CA SER A 324 7.01 4.42 19.60
C SER A 324 7.28 5.00 20.99
N THR A 325 8.56 5.13 21.37
CA THR A 325 9.00 5.66 22.68
C THR A 325 9.19 7.16 22.65
N LYS A 326 9.92 7.69 21.64
CA LYS A 326 10.43 9.08 21.64
C LYS A 326 11.19 9.35 22.95
N SER A 327 11.18 10.58 23.46
CA SER A 327 11.78 10.87 24.77
C SER A 327 10.99 10.24 25.93
N ARG A 328 11.67 10.03 27.07
CA ARG A 328 11.02 9.54 28.29
C ARG A 328 9.86 10.44 28.74
N SER A 329 10.04 11.76 28.73
CA SER A 329 8.99 12.70 29.15
C SER A 329 7.79 12.70 28.19
N ALA A 330 8.03 12.59 26.88
CA ALA A 330 6.96 12.42 25.89
C ALA A 330 6.19 11.12 26.10
N PHE A 331 6.89 10.01 26.35
CA PHE A 331 6.26 8.71 26.61
C PHE A 331 5.37 8.74 27.87
N VAL A 332 5.91 9.29 28.95
CA VAL A 332 5.19 9.50 30.22
C VAL A 332 3.97 10.39 29.97
N ARG A 333 4.10 11.50 29.25
CA ARG A 333 2.98 12.40 28.94
C ARG A 333 1.88 11.68 28.15
N ARG A 334 2.24 10.92 27.10
CA ARG A 334 1.28 10.17 26.27
C ARG A 334 0.54 9.08 27.06
N LYS A 335 1.22 8.41 27.99
CA LYS A 335 0.64 7.29 28.75
C LYS A 335 -0.03 7.71 30.06
N LEU A 336 0.35 8.86 30.63
CA LEU A 336 -0.11 9.34 31.94
C LEU A 336 -0.95 10.62 31.88
N GLN A 337 -1.45 11.03 30.72
CA GLN A 337 -2.44 12.12 30.62
C GLN A 337 -3.78 11.62 30.04
N GLY A 338 -4.88 12.21 30.52
CA GLY A 338 -6.27 11.83 30.21
C GLY A 338 -6.97 11.05 31.34
N PRO A 339 -8.26 10.65 31.20
CA PRO A 339 -9.05 9.96 32.24
C PRO A 339 -8.45 8.63 32.75
N ALA A 340 -7.42 8.13 32.06
CA ALA A 340 -6.63 6.96 32.46
C ALA A 340 -5.60 7.28 33.56
N ALA A 341 -5.17 8.53 33.70
CA ALA A 341 -4.22 8.99 34.73
C ALA A 341 -4.85 8.98 36.13
N ASP A 342 -6.11 9.44 36.24
CA ASP A 342 -6.89 9.42 37.48
C ASP A 342 -7.26 7.99 37.93
N ARG A 343 -7.00 6.99 37.08
CA ARG A 343 -7.26 5.56 37.30
C ARG A 343 -6.01 4.70 37.18
N ALA A 344 -4.83 5.30 37.03
CA ALA A 344 -3.59 4.57 36.80
C ALA A 344 -3.21 3.81 38.06
N THR A 345 -3.46 2.50 38.07
CA THR A 345 -2.97 1.61 39.12
C THR A 345 -1.44 1.54 39.05
N SER A 346 -0.81 1.19 40.18
CA SER A 346 0.63 0.87 40.23
C SER A 346 1.04 -0.17 39.17
N GLU A 347 0.13 -1.07 38.82
CA GLU A 347 0.33 -2.07 37.77
C GLU A 347 0.33 -1.46 36.35
N ALA A 348 -0.54 -0.51 36.05
CA ALA A 348 -0.53 0.20 34.76
C ALA A 348 0.77 1.01 34.58
N LEU A 349 1.21 1.68 35.64
CA LEU A 349 2.49 2.40 35.66
C LEU A 349 3.67 1.47 35.41
N ARG A 350 3.69 0.28 36.03
CA ARG A 350 4.74 -0.72 35.81
C ARG A 350 4.74 -1.25 34.39
N ARG A 351 3.57 -1.55 33.81
CA ARG A 351 3.44 -1.97 32.41
C ARG A 351 3.96 -0.91 31.44
N HIS A 352 3.75 0.38 31.72
CA HIS A 352 4.30 1.46 30.90
C HIS A 352 5.82 1.57 31.02
N ALA A 353 6.39 1.41 32.22
CA ALA A 353 7.83 1.38 32.42
C ALA A 353 8.48 0.18 31.72
N ASP A 354 7.89 -1.01 31.84
CA ASP A 354 8.34 -2.23 31.17
C ASP A 354 8.28 -2.07 29.65
N TYR A 355 7.20 -1.47 29.12
CA TYR A 355 7.08 -1.17 27.70
C TYR A 355 8.19 -0.24 27.23
N PHE A 356 8.44 0.86 27.94
CA PHE A 356 9.51 1.80 27.57
C PHE A 356 10.87 1.10 27.57
N ALA A 357 11.19 0.35 28.62
CA ALA A 357 12.46 -0.37 28.72
C ALA A 357 12.65 -1.39 27.59
N LEU A 358 11.57 -2.05 27.14
CA LEU A 358 11.63 -3.01 26.05
C LEU A 358 11.79 -2.34 24.67
N HIS A 359 11.19 -1.16 24.46
CA HIS A 359 11.14 -0.50 23.15
C HIS A 359 12.17 0.64 22.98
N ASP A 360 12.83 1.09 24.05
CA ASP A 360 13.90 2.10 24.01
C ASP A 360 15.22 1.50 23.51
N THR A 361 15.21 1.08 22.25
CA THR A 361 16.32 0.38 21.60
C THR A 361 17.22 1.37 20.86
N ASN A 362 18.47 1.50 21.30
CA ASN A 362 19.40 2.55 20.85
C ASN A 362 20.71 1.97 20.28
N ASP A 363 20.65 0.75 19.78
CA ASP A 363 21.81 -0.09 19.47
C ASP A 363 22.66 0.46 18.31
N VAL A 364 22.01 1.01 17.29
CA VAL A 364 22.64 1.48 16.06
C VAL A 364 22.27 2.93 15.80
N GLN A 365 23.27 3.77 15.55
CA GLN A 365 23.06 5.13 15.07
C GLN A 365 22.73 5.10 13.57
N ASP A 366 21.59 5.69 13.21
CA ASP A 366 21.01 5.68 11.86
C ASP A 366 20.33 7.04 11.59
N PRO A 367 21.13 8.11 11.37
CA PRO A 367 20.62 9.46 11.19
C PRO A 367 19.96 9.63 9.82
N VAL A 368 18.87 10.40 9.78
CA VAL A 368 18.21 10.77 8.52
C VAL A 368 19.07 11.79 7.76
N ASP A 369 19.07 11.69 6.44
CA ASP A 369 19.75 12.61 5.54
C ASP A 369 19.33 14.08 5.83
N PRO A 370 20.29 15.01 6.05
CA PRO A 370 20.01 16.42 6.25
C PRO A 370 19.11 17.06 5.17
N ALA A 371 19.18 16.61 3.92
CA ALA A 371 18.30 17.08 2.85
C ALA A 371 16.84 16.74 3.14
N VAL A 372 16.56 15.51 3.61
CA VAL A 372 15.21 15.07 3.99
C VAL A 372 14.67 15.89 5.17
N ILE A 373 15.53 16.21 6.14
CA ILE A 373 15.18 17.07 7.28
C ILE A 373 14.81 18.47 6.79
N ALA A 374 15.62 19.07 5.92
CA ALA A 374 15.38 20.40 5.36
C ALA A 374 14.09 20.46 4.53
N GLU A 375 13.86 19.48 3.67
CA GLU A 375 12.64 19.34 2.87
C GLU A 375 11.40 19.20 3.76
N THR A 376 11.48 18.35 4.80
CA THR A 376 10.38 18.15 5.75
C THR A 376 10.05 19.46 6.46
N ARG A 377 11.04 20.22 6.93
CA ARG A 377 10.82 21.53 7.56
C ARG A 377 10.19 22.54 6.60
N ALA A 378 10.64 22.57 5.35
CA ALA A 378 10.05 23.45 4.33
C ALA A 378 8.58 23.07 4.03
N GLU A 379 8.25 21.77 4.02
CA GLU A 379 6.87 21.31 3.85
C GLU A 379 6.00 21.61 5.07
N ILE A 380 6.53 21.51 6.31
CA ILE A 380 5.81 21.97 7.51
C ILE A 380 5.43 23.44 7.37
N ALA A 381 6.38 24.32 7.05
CA ALA A 381 6.10 25.75 6.89
C ALA A 381 5.05 26.04 5.80
N ARG A 382 5.06 25.25 4.71
CA ARG A 382 4.03 25.34 3.66
C ARG A 382 2.66 24.90 4.18
N ILE A 383 2.58 23.78 4.90
CA ILE A 383 1.33 23.31 5.50
C ILE A 383 0.78 24.36 6.48
N GLU A 384 1.64 24.93 7.32
CA GLU A 384 1.28 25.98 8.28
C GLU A 384 0.69 27.24 7.59
N ALA A 385 1.26 27.66 6.46
CA ALA A 385 0.71 28.75 5.67
C ALA A 385 -0.69 28.41 5.12
N LEU A 386 -0.86 27.21 4.55
CA LEU A 386 -2.15 26.76 4.00
C LEU A 386 -3.26 26.70 5.06
N ILE A 387 -2.96 26.22 6.27
CA ILE A 387 -3.94 26.18 7.37
C ILE A 387 -4.16 27.53 8.07
N ALA A 388 -3.39 28.57 7.72
CA ALA A 388 -3.62 29.94 8.18
C ALA A 388 -4.52 30.71 7.21
N GLU A 389 -4.51 30.33 5.92
CA GLU A 389 -5.34 30.93 4.86
C GLU A 389 -6.76 30.31 4.79
N ALA A 390 -6.92 29.06 5.21
CA ALA A 390 -8.18 28.30 5.24
C ALA A 390 -8.96 28.46 6.55
#